data_AF-A0A1F2SJA5-F1
#
_entry.id   AF-A0A1F2SJA5-F1
#
_cell.length_a   1.000
_cell.length_b   1.000
_cell.length_c   1.000
_cell.angle_alpha   90.00
_cell.angle_beta   90.00
_cell.angle_gamma   90.00
#
_symmetry.space_group_name_H-M   'P 1'
#
loop_
_entity.id
_entity.type
_entity.pdbx_description
1 polymer ?
#
loop_
_entity_poly.entity_id
_entity_poly.type
_entity_poly.pdbx_seq_one_letter_code
_entity_poly.pdbx_strand_id
1 'polypeptide(L)'
;MPRYITSHNMACLTRQGARELAQTMRSSPGVEFLRLLGNMTDGQLLAEFEVASREVLQQWLEKLGMHYQWMARMDFEATREGFRDL
;
A
#
# COMPACT_ATOMS: atom_id res chain seq x y z
N MET A 1 0.85 12.27 -8.07
CA MET A 1 0.06 12.74 -6.89
C MET A 1 0.86 12.37 -5.63
N PRO A 2 0.57 12.88 -4.42
CA PRO A 2 1.33 12.49 -3.24
C PRO A 2 1.36 10.97 -3.06
N ARG A 3 2.57 10.42 -2.86
CA ARG A 3 2.75 8.99 -2.65
C ARG A 3 2.70 8.65 -1.17
N TYR A 4 1.98 7.58 -0.85
CA TYR A 4 1.88 7.05 0.50
C TYR A 4 2.25 5.58 0.54
N ILE A 5 2.88 5.19 1.64
CA ILE A 5 3.15 3.80 2.00
C ILE A 5 2.40 3.47 3.27
N THR A 6 1.75 2.31 3.30
CA THR A 6 1.16 1.74 4.50
C THR A 6 1.79 0.40 4.84
N SER A 7 1.98 0.16 6.13
CA SER A 7 2.40 -1.14 6.66
C SER A 7 1.24 -1.86 7.31
N HIS A 8 1.15 -3.16 7.07
CA HIS A 8 0.11 -4.04 7.57
C HIS A 8 0.72 -5.33 8.11
N ASN A 9 0.08 -5.92 9.12
CA ASN A 9 0.35 -7.29 9.52
C ASN A 9 -0.45 -8.23 8.60
N MET A 10 0.21 -9.23 8.04
CA MET A 10 -0.41 -10.23 7.19
C MET A 10 -1.21 -11.28 7.95
N ALA A 11 -1.15 -11.34 9.29
CA ALA A 11 -1.89 -12.34 10.07
C ALA A 11 -1.77 -13.75 9.44
N CYS A 12 -2.89 -14.40 9.13
CA CYS A 12 -2.94 -15.72 8.47
C CYS A 12 -3.04 -15.64 6.92
N LEU A 13 -2.75 -14.49 6.32
CA LEU A 13 -2.90 -14.27 4.88
C LEU A 13 -1.97 -15.21 4.11
N THR A 14 -2.57 -16.06 3.28
CA THR A 14 -1.82 -16.96 2.40
C THR A 14 -1.28 -16.19 1.20
N ARG A 15 -0.33 -16.78 0.46
CA ARG A 15 0.15 -16.20 -0.80
C ARG A 15 -0.99 -16.01 -1.81
N GLN A 16 -2.00 -16.89 -1.81
CA GLN A 16 -3.19 -16.73 -2.63
C GLN A 16 -4.02 -15.53 -2.16
N GLY A 17 -4.28 -15.41 -0.85
CA GLY A 17 -4.99 -14.27 -0.29
C GLY A 17 -4.29 -12.94 -0.58
N ALA A 18 -2.95 -12.91 -0.56
CA ALA A 18 -2.18 -11.73 -0.95
C ALA A 18 -2.34 -11.35 -2.43
N ARG A 19 -2.49 -12.34 -3.33
CA ARG A 19 -2.77 -12.09 -4.76
C ARG A 19 -4.19 -11.53 -4.95
N GLU A 20 -5.17 -12.11 -4.27
CA GLU A 20 -6.55 -11.63 -4.30
C GLU A 20 -6.64 -10.21 -3.73
N LEU A 21 -5.95 -9.92 -2.63
CA LEU A 21 -5.85 -8.58 -2.06
C LEU A 21 -5.24 -7.58 -3.05
N ALA A 22 -4.13 -7.91 -3.69
CA ALA A 22 -3.51 -7.06 -4.70
C ALA A 22 -4.44 -6.80 -5.89
N GLN A 23 -5.23 -7.80 -6.30
CA GLN A 23 -6.23 -7.64 -7.35
C GLN A 23 -7.36 -6.70 -6.91
N THR A 24 -7.88 -6.86 -5.69
CA THR A 24 -8.88 -5.97 -5.09
C THR A 24 -8.39 -4.52 -5.04
N MET A 25 -7.15 -4.30 -4.58
CA MET A 25 -6.55 -2.95 -4.55
C MET A 25 -6.46 -2.33 -5.93
N ARG A 26 -6.05 -3.11 -6.94
CA ARG A 26 -5.91 -2.65 -8.32
C ARG A 26 -7.25 -2.34 -9.00
N SER A 27 -8.31 -3.05 -8.64
CA SER A 27 -9.65 -2.89 -9.20
C SER A 27 -10.51 -1.86 -8.45
N SER A 28 -10.11 -1.43 -7.26
CA SER A 28 -10.90 -0.53 -6.41
C SER A 28 -10.64 0.95 -6.79
N PRO A 29 -11.67 1.71 -7.19
CA PRO A 29 -11.51 3.09 -7.61
C PRO A 29 -11.21 4.04 -6.43
N GLY A 30 -10.68 5.22 -6.74
CA GLY A 30 -10.47 6.32 -5.78
C GLY A 30 -9.06 6.44 -5.21
N VAL A 31 -8.23 5.42 -5.37
CA VAL A 31 -6.80 5.42 -5.03
C VAL A 31 -6.03 4.71 -6.13
N GLU A 32 -4.89 5.25 -6.55
CA GLU A 32 -4.02 4.58 -7.50
C GLU A 32 -3.08 3.62 -6.76
N PHE A 33 -3.31 2.31 -6.89
CA PHE A 33 -2.44 1.29 -6.33
C PHE A 33 -1.20 1.07 -7.19
N LEU A 34 -0.01 1.19 -6.59
CA LEU A 34 1.28 1.05 -7.28
C LEU A 34 1.88 -0.34 -7.10
N ARG A 35 2.15 -0.74 -5.86
CA ARG A 35 2.79 -2.02 -5.55
C ARG A 35 2.44 -2.55 -4.17
N LEU A 36 2.62 -3.87 -4.02
CA LEU A 36 2.48 -4.61 -2.78
C LEU A 36 3.74 -5.44 -2.58
N LEU A 37 4.37 -5.32 -1.41
CA LEU A 37 5.53 -6.10 -1.00
C LEU A 37 5.14 -6.89 0.25
N GLY A 38 5.30 -8.21 0.22
CA GLY A 38 4.93 -9.10 1.33
C GLY A 38 6.12 -9.93 1.80
N ASN A 39 6.32 -9.98 3.12
CA ASN A 39 7.26 -10.86 3.81
C ASN A 39 6.47 -11.94 4.56
N MET A 40 6.38 -13.14 3.98
CA MET A 40 5.60 -14.26 4.53
C MET A 40 6.24 -14.87 5.78
N THR A 41 7.54 -14.61 6.03
CA THR A 41 8.24 -15.11 7.21
C THR A 41 7.89 -14.28 8.44
N ASP A 42 7.95 -12.95 8.31
CA ASP A 42 7.68 -12.02 9.42
C ASP A 42 6.22 -11.55 9.47
N GLY A 43 5.40 -11.99 8.51
CA GLY A 43 4.00 -11.60 8.41
C GLY A 43 3.80 -10.10 8.16
N GLN A 44 4.66 -9.47 7.34
CA GLN A 44 4.61 -8.03 7.07
C GLN A 44 4.23 -7.74 5.63
N LEU A 45 3.44 -6.68 5.41
CA LEU A 45 3.04 -6.24 4.09
C LEU A 45 3.11 -4.73 3.98
N LEU A 46 3.72 -4.26 2.90
CA LEU A 46 3.79 -2.85 2.52
C LEU A 46 2.99 -2.65 1.24
N ALA A 47 2.13 -1.63 1.23
CA ALA A 47 1.37 -1.25 0.06
C ALA A 47 1.64 0.22 -0.27
N GLU A 48 1.81 0.53 -1.55
CA GLU A 48 2.10 1.87 -2.03
C GLU A 48 1.00 2.40 -2.94
N PHE A 49 0.69 3.67 -2.75
CA PHE A 49 -0.43 4.33 -3.40
C PHE A 49 -0.10 5.74 -3.82
N GLU A 50 -0.69 6.21 -4.92
CA GLU A 50 -0.86 7.64 -5.19
C GLU A 50 -2.29 8.07 -4.91
N VAL A 51 -2.43 9.18 -4.20
CA VAL A 51 -3.73 9.65 -3.70
C VAL A 51 -3.67 11.13 -3.34
N ALA A 52 -4.79 11.83 -3.47
CA ALA A 52 -4.87 13.27 -3.26
C ALA A 52 -4.47 13.69 -1.84
N SER A 53 -4.83 12.91 -0.81
CA SER A 53 -4.49 13.22 0.58
C SER A 53 -4.46 11.96 1.46
N ARG A 54 -3.89 12.12 2.66
CA ARG A 54 -3.85 11.08 3.69
C ARG A 54 -5.26 10.61 4.07
N GLU A 55 -6.19 11.54 4.23
CA GLU A 55 -7.57 11.29 4.66
C GLU A 55 -8.31 10.44 3.64
N VAL A 56 -8.11 10.70 2.34
CA VAL A 56 -8.70 9.90 1.26
C VAL A 56 -8.20 8.45 1.34
N LEU A 57 -6.89 8.25 1.55
CA LEU A 57 -6.33 6.90 1.68
C LEU A 57 -6.85 6.19 2.93
N GLN A 58 -6.94 6.89 4.06
CA GLN A 58 -7.47 6.33 5.30
C GLN A 58 -8.91 5.84 5.14
N GLN A 59 -9.78 6.69 4.58
CA GLN A 59 -11.18 6.31 4.32
C GLN A 59 -11.30 5.16 3.33
N TRP A 60 -10.44 5.12 2.32
CA TRP A 60 -10.43 4.04 1.34
C TRP A 60 -9.99 2.70 1.96
N LEU A 61 -8.94 2.70 2.78
CA LEU A 61 -8.48 1.51 3.51
C LEU A 61 -9.54 1.01 4.51
N GLU A 62 -10.20 1.92 5.22
CA GLU A 62 -11.29 1.59 6.14
C GLU A 62 -12.45 0.91 5.41
N LYS A 63 -12.86 1.44 4.24
CA LYS A 63 -13.90 0.81 3.41
C LYS A 63 -13.53 -0.58 2.91
N LEU A 64 -12.24 -0.84 2.71
CA LEU A 64 -11.72 -2.17 2.36
C LEU A 64 -11.52 -3.09 3.59
N GLY A 65 -11.84 -2.63 4.79
CA GLY A 65 -11.61 -3.38 6.03
C GLY A 65 -10.12 -3.59 6.33
N MET A 66 -9.25 -2.73 5.81
CA MET A 66 -7.81 -2.85 5.93
C MET A 66 -7.26 -1.99 7.06
N HIS A 67 -6.74 -2.65 8.10
CA HIS A 67 -6.00 -2.00 9.17
C HIS A 67 -4.52 -1.88 8.83
N TYR A 68 -3.92 -0.72 9.10
CA TYR A 68 -2.49 -0.47 8.95
C TYR A 68 -1.85 -0.15 10.31
N GLN A 69 -0.57 -0.49 10.47
CA GLN A 69 0.24 -0.15 11.64
C GLN A 69 0.73 1.29 11.58
N TRP A 70 1.17 1.72 10.39
CA TRP A 70 1.56 3.09 10.11
C TRP A 70 1.30 3.45 8.65
N MET A 71 1.23 4.75 8.41
CA MET A 71 1.08 5.36 7.10
C MET A 71 2.04 6.55 7.01
N ALA A 72 2.80 6.62 5.92
CA ALA A 72 3.77 7.67 5.69
C ALA A 72 3.64 8.24 4.28
N ARG A 73 3.77 9.57 4.15
CA ARG A 73 3.91 10.24 2.86
C ARG A 73 5.37 10.17 2.44
N MET A 74 5.63 9.84 1.19
CA MET A 74 6.97 9.83 0.60
C MET A 74 7.18 11.13 -0.19
N ASP A 75 8.32 11.77 0.03
CA ASP A 75 8.70 13.00 -0.67
C ASP A 75 9.74 12.75 -1.78
N PHE A 76 10.49 11.65 -1.69
CA PHE A 76 11.49 11.26 -2.68
C PHE A 76 11.67 9.74 -2.73
N GLU A 77 12.25 9.24 -3.82
CA GLU A 77 12.76 7.87 -3.89
C GLU A 77 14.12 7.80 -4.59
N ALA A 78 14.90 6.78 -4.21
CA ALA A 78 16.12 6.39 -4.88
C ALA A 78 15.94 4.98 -5.44
N THR A 79 16.10 4.84 -6.76
CA THR A 79 16.04 3.56 -7.47
C THR A 79 17.40 3.23 -8.08
N ARG A 80 17.51 2.10 -8.79
CA ARG A 80 18.71 1.81 -9.58
C ARG A 80 18.97 2.83 -10.69
N GLU A 81 17.95 3.58 -11.10
CA GLU A 81 18.02 4.54 -12.21
C GLU A 81 18.37 5.95 -11.73
N GLY A 82 18.27 6.24 -10.43
CA GLY A 82 18.62 7.54 -9.87
C GLY A 82 17.76 7.94 -8.67
N PHE A 83 17.86 9.21 -8.30
CA PHE A 83 17.08 9.85 -7.25
C PHE A 83 16.02 10.76 -7.87
N ARG A 84 14.79 10.73 -7.37
CA ARG A 84 13.71 11.61 -7.82
C ARG A 84 12.79 12.05 -6.69
N ASP A 85 12.25 13.26 -6.81
CA ASP A 85 11.14 13.75 -5.98
C ASP A 85 9.82 13.09 -6.40
N LEU A 86 8.88 12.97 -5.45
CA LEU A 86 7.58 12.29 -5.61
C LEU A 86 6.36 13.21 -5.44
#